data_AF-A7A727-F1
#
_entry.id   AF-A7A727-F1
#
_cell.length_a   1.000
_cell.length_b   1.000
_cell.length_c   1.000
_cell.angle_alpha   90.00
_cell.angle_beta   90.00
_cell.angle_gamma   90.00
#
_symmetry.space_group_name_H-M   'P 1'
#
loop_
_entity.id
_entity.type
_entity.pdbx_description
1 polymer ?
#
loop_
_entity_poly.entity_id
_entity_poly.type
_entity_poly.pdbx_seq_one_letter_code
_entity_poly.pdbx_strand_id
1 'polypeptide(L)'
;MSTKPTDETRRIVQRRDRYRCAICDRETGSHWSGDSIHHREPRSHPFDRLHQPENLLQLCGSGATGCHGWVHAHPARAYRLGYLVHMGKDPATIPVYYRTGGWQQLNADGTRHPCPPPEDLPAHIDIKKGNE
;
A
#
# COMPACT_ATOMS: atom_id res chain seq x y z
N MET A 1 -13.42 18.69 -3.21
CA MET A 1 -13.02 17.47 -2.47
C MET A 1 -11.73 17.76 -1.70
N SER A 2 -11.57 17.19 -0.49
CA SER A 2 -10.34 17.36 0.31
C SER A 2 -9.12 16.87 -0.45
N THR A 3 -7.95 17.47 -0.20
CA THR A 3 -6.68 17.01 -0.78
C THR A 3 -6.10 15.83 -0.01
N LYS A 4 -6.64 15.47 1.16
CA LYS A 4 -6.09 14.44 2.05
C LYS A 4 -7.20 13.54 2.61
N PRO A 5 -6.90 12.26 2.92
CA PRO A 5 -7.81 11.42 3.68
C PRO A 5 -8.10 12.03 5.06
N THR A 6 -9.28 11.77 5.60
CA THR A 6 -9.65 12.19 6.96
C THR A 6 -8.79 11.48 8.00
N ASP A 7 -8.70 12.03 9.21
CA ASP A 7 -7.98 11.38 10.31
C ASP A 7 -8.57 10.03 10.69
N GLU A 8 -9.89 9.87 10.54
CA GLU A 8 -10.57 8.59 10.75
C GLU A 8 -10.09 7.52 9.77
N THR A 9 -10.10 7.81 8.45
CA THR A 9 -9.59 6.88 7.44
C THR A 9 -8.11 6.57 7.68
N ARG A 10 -7.30 7.57 8.05
CA ARG A 10 -5.88 7.36 8.38
C ARG A 10 -5.72 6.39 9.54
N ARG A 11 -6.51 6.52 10.61
CA ARG A 11 -6.50 5.60 11.76
C ARG A 11 -6.97 4.20 11.39
N ILE A 12 -7.96 4.06 10.50
CA ILE A 12 -8.40 2.77 9.98
C ILE A 12 -7.23 2.04 9.30
N VAL A 13 -6.55 2.71 8.36
CA VAL A 13 -5.40 2.14 7.63
C VAL A 13 -4.26 1.79 8.59
N GLN A 14 -3.93 2.68 9.53
CA GLN A 14 -2.89 2.43 10.53
C GLN A 14 -3.21 1.22 11.41
N ARG A 15 -4.44 1.09 11.91
CA ARG A 15 -4.86 -0.07 12.72
C ARG A 15 -4.85 -1.36 11.92
N ARG A 16 -5.38 -1.33 10.69
CA ARG A 16 -5.31 -2.46 9.75
C ARG A 16 -3.87 -2.94 9.62
N ASP A 17 -2.95 -2.01 9.40
CA ASP A 17 -1.53 -2.29 9.18
C ASP A 17 -0.72 -2.40 10.49
N ARG A 18 -1.41 -2.47 11.64
CA ARG A 18 -0.85 -2.62 13.01
C ARG A 18 0.23 -1.58 13.34
N TYR A 19 0.13 -0.39 12.76
CA TYR A 19 1.13 0.66 12.88
C TYR A 19 2.50 0.21 12.37
N ARG A 20 2.54 -0.56 11.28
CA ARG A 20 3.77 -1.02 10.63
C ARG A 20 3.71 -0.83 9.13
N CYS A 21 4.87 -0.64 8.53
CA CYS A 21 5.03 -0.52 7.09
C CYS A 21 4.68 -1.86 6.41
N ALA A 22 3.78 -1.83 5.42
CA ALA A 22 3.37 -3.04 4.72
C ALA A 22 4.53 -3.79 4.01
N ILE A 23 5.58 -3.06 3.59
CA ILE A 23 6.67 -3.57 2.74
C ILE A 23 7.86 -4.10 3.55
N CYS A 24 8.26 -3.38 4.60
CA CYS A 24 9.43 -3.75 5.40
C CYS A 24 9.08 -4.14 6.83
N ASP A 25 7.81 -4.08 7.21
CA ASP A 25 7.29 -4.44 8.54
C ASP A 25 7.90 -3.62 9.68
N ARG A 26 8.59 -2.52 9.37
CA ARG A 26 9.10 -1.60 10.39
C ARG A 26 7.93 -0.84 11.04
N GLU A 27 8.00 -0.64 12.36
CA GLU A 27 7.01 0.14 13.12
C GLU A 27 6.99 1.62 12.69
N THR A 28 5.82 2.23 12.65
CA THR A 28 5.68 3.67 12.37
C THR A 28 6.42 4.49 13.42
N GLY A 29 7.04 5.59 12.99
CA GLY A 29 7.87 6.47 13.81
C GLY A 29 9.34 6.02 13.90
N SER A 30 9.68 4.80 13.48
CA SER A 30 11.06 4.29 13.59
C SER A 30 11.90 4.48 12.30
N HIS A 31 11.33 5.05 11.25
CA HIS A 31 12.10 5.50 10.08
C HIS A 31 12.42 7.00 10.21
N TRP A 32 13.67 7.38 9.94
CA TRP A 32 14.17 8.75 10.17
C TRP A 32 13.37 9.83 9.42
N SER A 33 12.82 9.50 8.25
CA SER A 33 12.00 10.40 7.44
C SER A 33 10.48 10.26 7.69
N GLY A 34 10.09 9.58 8.77
CA GLY A 34 8.70 9.38 9.15
C GLY A 34 7.98 8.31 8.33
N ASP A 35 6.65 8.43 8.26
CA ASP A 35 5.77 7.50 7.56
C ASP A 35 4.67 8.22 6.78
N SER A 36 4.04 7.48 5.89
CA SER A 36 3.04 7.99 4.96
C SER A 36 1.86 7.05 4.80
N ILE A 37 0.72 7.65 4.50
CA ILE A 37 -0.47 6.97 3.99
C ILE A 37 -0.40 7.11 2.47
N HIS A 38 0.07 6.06 1.82
CA HIS A 38 0.34 5.98 0.39
C HIS A 38 -0.93 5.67 -0.39
N HIS A 39 -1.14 6.39 -1.49
CA HIS A 39 -2.22 6.17 -2.44
C HIS A 39 -1.79 5.14 -3.49
N ARG A 40 -2.54 4.03 -3.63
CA ARG A 40 -2.24 2.98 -4.61
C ARG A 40 -2.61 3.40 -6.03
N GLU A 41 -3.86 3.81 -6.23
CA GLU A 41 -4.31 4.57 -7.39
C GLU A 41 -3.94 6.05 -7.17
N PRO A 42 -3.06 6.63 -8.00
CA PRO A 42 -2.52 7.98 -7.78
C PRO A 42 -3.59 9.07 -7.79
N ARG A 43 -3.33 10.14 -7.03
CA ARG A 43 -4.17 11.34 -6.93
C ARG A 43 -3.99 12.28 -8.13
N SER A 44 -4.27 11.81 -9.34
CA SER A 44 -4.22 12.66 -10.55
C SER A 44 -5.46 13.54 -10.71
N HIS A 45 -6.60 13.08 -10.21
CA HIS A 45 -7.89 13.77 -10.24
C HIS A 45 -8.76 13.26 -9.07
N PRO A 46 -9.85 13.97 -8.70
CA PRO A 46 -10.79 13.48 -7.71
C PRO A 46 -11.61 12.29 -8.22
N PHE A 47 -11.81 11.27 -7.38
CA PHE A 47 -12.69 10.12 -7.61
C PHE A 47 -13.16 9.55 -6.27
N ASP A 48 -14.30 8.85 -6.26
CA ASP A 48 -15.02 8.47 -5.03
C ASP A 48 -14.17 7.66 -4.04
N ARG A 49 -13.35 6.75 -4.58
CA ARG A 49 -12.47 5.87 -3.78
C ARG A 49 -11.08 6.46 -3.49
N LEU A 50 -10.82 7.71 -3.85
CA LEU A 50 -9.49 8.33 -3.73
C LEU A 50 -8.95 8.27 -2.31
N HIS A 51 -9.80 8.54 -1.32
CA HIS A 51 -9.43 8.56 0.08
C HIS A 51 -9.98 7.36 0.87
N GLN A 52 -10.33 6.26 0.20
CA GLN A 52 -10.91 5.09 0.85
C GLN A 52 -9.84 4.06 1.24
N PRO A 53 -10.02 3.29 2.32
CA PRO A 53 -8.99 2.42 2.90
C PRO A 53 -8.35 1.41 1.94
N GLU A 54 -9.12 0.86 1.00
CA GLU A 54 -8.69 -0.07 -0.06
C GLU A 54 -7.65 0.55 -0.99
N ASN A 55 -7.68 1.88 -1.16
CA ASN A 55 -6.75 2.63 -1.98
C ASN A 55 -5.52 3.13 -1.19
N LEU A 56 -5.45 2.86 0.12
CA LEU A 56 -4.45 3.43 1.01
C LEU A 56 -3.58 2.36 1.64
N LEU A 57 -2.30 2.65 1.84
CA LEU A 57 -1.33 1.76 2.45
C LEU A 57 -0.41 2.48 3.44
N GLN A 58 -0.16 1.88 4.61
CA GLN A 58 0.83 2.42 5.56
C GLN A 58 2.24 2.06 5.10
N LEU A 59 3.07 3.06 4.78
CA LEU A 59 4.46 2.88 4.35
C LEU A 59 5.41 3.79 5.13
N CYS A 60 6.61 3.27 5.42
CA CYS A 60 7.68 4.11 5.97
C CYS A 60 8.30 5.00 4.89
N GLY A 61 8.78 6.15 5.33
CA GLY A 61 9.39 7.19 4.50
C GLY A 61 8.38 8.07 3.76
N SER A 62 8.90 8.75 2.74
CA SER A 62 8.21 9.73 1.90
C SER A 62 8.28 9.33 0.43
N GLY A 63 7.71 10.13 -0.47
CA GLY A 63 7.75 9.87 -1.91
C GLY A 63 9.17 9.70 -2.50
N ALA A 64 10.23 10.04 -1.76
CA ALA A 64 11.63 9.86 -2.16
C ALA A 64 12.48 9.04 -1.17
N THR A 65 11.91 8.57 -0.04
CA THR A 65 12.69 7.88 1.00
C THR A 65 11.96 6.65 1.53
N GLY A 66 12.69 5.69 2.10
CA GLY A 66 12.10 4.49 2.68
C GLY A 66 11.34 3.62 1.66
N CYS A 67 10.34 2.87 2.13
CA CYS A 67 9.56 1.99 1.27
C CYS A 67 8.60 2.76 0.35
N HIS A 68 8.11 3.92 0.79
CA HIS A 68 7.33 4.79 -0.08
C HIS A 68 8.17 5.30 -1.26
N GLY A 69 9.42 5.74 -1.03
CA GLY A 69 10.32 6.13 -2.11
C GLY A 69 10.64 4.98 -3.05
N TRP A 70 10.83 3.77 -2.51
CA TRP A 70 11.06 2.57 -3.31
C TRP A 70 9.89 2.27 -4.27
N VAL A 71 8.63 2.46 -3.84
CA VAL A 71 7.44 2.28 -4.68
C VAL A 71 7.48 3.19 -5.91
N HIS A 72 7.84 4.47 -5.73
CA HIS A 72 7.93 5.43 -6.84
C HIS A 72 9.16 5.20 -7.72
N ALA A 73 10.24 4.66 -7.17
CA ALA A 73 11.44 4.32 -7.94
C ALA A 73 11.31 3.01 -8.75
N HIS A 74 10.40 2.10 -8.36
CA HIS A 74 10.25 0.78 -9.00
C HIS A 74 8.78 0.50 -9.39
N PRO A 75 8.17 1.32 -10.26
CA PRO A 75 6.74 1.26 -10.54
C PRO A 75 6.29 -0.11 -11.08
N ALA A 76 7.07 -0.74 -11.97
CA ALA A 76 6.74 -2.05 -12.52
C ALA A 76 6.55 -3.12 -11.42
N ARG A 77 7.49 -3.18 -10.48
CA ARG A 77 7.41 -4.11 -9.34
C ARG A 77 6.32 -3.68 -8.34
N ALA A 78 6.14 -2.38 -8.14
CA ALA A 78 5.08 -1.86 -7.29
C ALA A 78 3.67 -2.20 -7.82
N TYR A 79 3.44 -2.18 -9.13
CA TYR A 79 2.18 -2.65 -9.73
C TYR A 79 2.00 -4.15 -9.51
N ARG A 80 3.03 -4.97 -9.78
CA ARG A 80 2.98 -6.43 -9.56
C ARG A 80 2.63 -6.78 -8.11
N LEU A 81 3.15 -6.04 -7.14
CA LEU A 81 2.93 -6.27 -5.71
C LEU A 81 1.67 -5.57 -5.16
N GLY A 82 0.93 -4.86 -6.01
CA GLY A 82 -0.29 -4.14 -5.65
C GLY A 82 -0.07 -2.83 -4.88
N TYR A 83 1.16 -2.35 -4.74
CA TYR A 83 1.46 -1.06 -4.10
C TYR A 83 1.08 0.13 -4.97
N LEU A 84 1.02 -0.07 -6.28
CA LEU A 84 0.42 0.86 -7.23
C LEU A 84 -0.73 0.18 -7.97
N VAL A 85 -1.70 0.97 -8.38
CA VAL A 85 -2.87 0.54 -9.16
C VAL A 85 -3.04 1.52 -10.32
N HIS A 86 -3.20 0.99 -11.54
CA HIS A 86 -3.40 1.82 -12.72
C HIS A 86 -4.70 2.62 -12.62
N MET A 87 -4.67 3.85 -13.13
CA MET A 87 -5.84 4.72 -13.19
C MET A 87 -7.07 4.01 -13.77
N GLY A 88 -8.21 4.17 -13.13
CA GLY A 88 -9.48 3.56 -13.52
C GLY A 88 -9.66 2.11 -13.05
N LYS A 89 -8.61 1.41 -12.61
CA LYS A 89 -8.73 0.09 -11.98
C LYS A 89 -9.15 0.23 -10.53
N ASP A 90 -10.00 -0.68 -10.05
CA ASP A 90 -10.45 -0.70 -8.67
C ASP A 90 -9.39 -1.30 -7.74
N PRO A 91 -8.80 -0.52 -6.81
CA PRO A 91 -7.86 -1.03 -5.81
C PRO A 91 -8.42 -2.17 -4.95
N ALA A 92 -9.74 -2.23 -4.72
CA ALA A 92 -10.39 -3.31 -3.98
C ALA A 92 -10.36 -4.66 -4.71
N THR A 93 -10.00 -4.69 -5.99
CA THR A 93 -9.88 -5.91 -6.81
C THR A 93 -8.43 -6.37 -7.01
N ILE A 94 -7.46 -5.57 -6.54
CA ILE A 94 -6.03 -5.83 -6.72
C ILE A 94 -5.43 -6.22 -5.37
N PRO A 95 -4.94 -7.45 -5.19
CA PRO A 95 -4.26 -7.87 -3.97
C PRO A 95 -2.99 -7.06 -3.70
N VAL A 96 -2.61 -6.95 -2.42
CA VAL A 96 -1.36 -6.34 -1.96
C VAL A 96 -0.52 -7.39 -1.26
N TYR A 97 0.76 -7.47 -1.60
CA TYR A 97 1.68 -8.36 -0.90
C TYR A 97 2.23 -7.68 0.36
N TYR A 98 1.89 -8.17 1.54
CA TYR A 98 2.44 -7.70 2.81
C TYR A 98 3.66 -8.53 3.19
N ARG A 99 4.69 -7.86 3.74
CA ARG A 99 5.85 -8.53 4.36
C ARG A 99 5.42 -9.59 5.36
N THR A 100 4.39 -9.25 6.14
CA THR A 100 3.78 -10.11 7.14
C THR A 100 2.40 -10.55 6.65
N GLY A 101 2.23 -11.84 6.43
CA GLY A 101 0.95 -12.43 5.99
C GLY A 101 0.78 -12.61 4.48
N GLY A 102 1.76 -12.22 3.65
CA GLY A 102 1.74 -12.50 2.21
C GLY A 102 0.65 -11.72 1.46
N TRP A 103 0.00 -12.36 0.49
CA TRP A 103 -1.05 -11.74 -0.33
C TRP A 103 -2.32 -11.46 0.47
N GLN A 104 -2.77 -10.20 0.43
CA GLN A 104 -3.93 -9.71 1.17
C GLN A 104 -4.83 -8.89 0.25
N GLN A 105 -6.14 -9.11 0.36
CA GLN A 105 -7.13 -8.25 -0.28
C GLN A 105 -7.52 -7.12 0.67
N LEU A 106 -7.59 -5.89 0.17
CA LEU A 106 -7.98 -4.71 0.95
C LEU A 106 -9.43 -4.33 0.67
N ASN A 107 -10.20 -4.09 1.73
CA ASN A 107 -11.63 -3.83 1.66
C ASN A 107 -11.97 -2.37 1.99
N ALA A 108 -13.14 -1.91 1.53
CA ALA A 108 -13.64 -0.56 1.77
C ALA A 108 -13.93 -0.25 3.25
N ASP A 109 -14.25 -1.28 4.05
CA ASP A 109 -14.41 -1.16 5.50
C ASP A 109 -13.07 -1.00 6.26
N GLY A 110 -11.96 -1.06 5.53
CA GLY A 110 -10.61 -0.96 6.10
C GLY A 110 -10.07 -2.25 6.68
N THR A 111 -10.75 -3.38 6.51
CA THR A 111 -10.19 -4.69 6.82
C THR A 111 -9.25 -5.16 5.70
N ARG A 112 -8.47 -6.20 6.02
CA ARG A 112 -7.79 -7.02 5.02
C ARG A 112 -7.97 -8.49 5.35
N HIS A 113 -7.92 -9.34 4.33
CA HIS A 113 -7.96 -10.78 4.51
C HIS A 113 -6.94 -11.47 3.60
N PRO A 114 -6.38 -12.63 4.02
CA PRO A 114 -5.54 -13.44 3.15
C PRO A 114 -6.26 -13.81 1.86
N CYS A 115 -5.54 -13.79 0.75
CA CYS A 115 -6.04 -14.20 -0.55
C CYS A 115 -4.95 -14.96 -1.33
N PRO A 116 -5.31 -15.76 -2.35
CA PRO A 116 -4.33 -16.36 -3.26
C PRO A 116 -3.48 -15.30 -3.98
N PRO A 117 -2.27 -15.64 -4.44
CA PRO A 117 -1.54 -14.77 -5.34
C PRO A 117 -2.33 -14.54 -6.65
N PRO A 118 -2.09 -13.41 -7.35
CA PRO A 118 -2.45 -13.29 -8.76
C PRO A 118 -1.86 -14.44 -9.59
N GLU A 119 -2.52 -14.79 -10.70
CA GLU A 119 -2.29 -16.03 -11.50
C GLU A 119 -0.83 -16.30 -11.90
N ASP A 120 0.00 -15.26 -12.00
CA ASP A 120 1.42 -15.35 -12.41
C ASP A 120 2.43 -14.97 -11.32
N LEU A 121 2.02 -14.96 -10.04
CA LEU A 121 2.89 -14.56 -8.93
C LEU A 121 3.06 -15.67 -7.89
N PRO A 122 4.26 -15.79 -7.29
CA PRO A 122 4.48 -16.79 -6.26
C PRO A 122 3.71 -16.42 -4.98
N ALA A 123 3.32 -17.45 -4.22
CA ALA A 123 2.63 -17.28 -2.94
C ALA A 123 3.52 -16.56 -1.89
N HIS A 124 4.84 -16.71 -1.99
CA HIS A 124 5.81 -16.04 -1.15
C HIS A 124 6.83 -15.28 -2.00
N ILE A 125 7.07 -14.03 -1.62
CA ILE A 125 7.99 -13.10 -2.26
C ILE A 125 8.91 -12.53 -1.20
N ASP A 126 10.22 -12.60 -1.46
CA ASP A 126 11.17 -11.79 -0.72
C ASP A 126 11.18 -10.38 -1.30
N ILE A 127 10.54 -9.46 -0.58
CA ILE A 127 10.47 -8.04 -0.99
C ILE A 127 11.86 -7.36 -0.84
N LYS A 128 12.86 -8.01 -0.23
CA LYS A 128 14.23 -7.47 -0.07
C LYS A 128 15.26 -8.32 -0.82
N LYS A 129 15.53 -7.96 -2.07
CA LYS A 129 16.85 -7.84 -2.72
C LYS A 129 16.64 -7.77 -4.24
N GLY A 130 17.28 -6.79 -4.88
CA GLY A 130 17.56 -6.82 -6.31
C GLY A 130 16.49 -6.25 -7.25
N ASN A 131 16.99 -5.55 -8.26
CA ASN A 131 16.29 -5.00 -9.42
C ASN A 131 15.78 -6.14 -10.33
N GLU A 132 14.76 -6.86 -9.90
CA GLU A 132 13.95 -7.70 -10.80
C GLU A 132 12.62 -7.02 -11.12
#